data_AF-A0A1Q9LKH8-F1
#
_entry.id   AF-A0A1Q9LKH8-F1
#
_cell.length_a   1.000
_cell.length_b   1.000
_cell.length_c   1.000
_cell.angle_alpha   90.00
_cell.angle_beta   90.00
_cell.angle_gamma   90.00
#
_symmetry.space_group_name_H-M   'P 1'
#
loop_
_entity.id
_entity.type
_entity.pdbx_description
1 polymer ?
#
loop_
_entity_poly.entity_id
_entity_poly.type
_entity_poly.pdbx_seq_one_letter_code
_entity_poly.pdbx_strand_id
1 'polypeptide(L)' 'MTDQTESTIDALTSEGLDAHKHQLGERLAGAYQDVPEQQVRARVNAGFERFEDAKVHAFVPILVERRVRAELDGA' A
#
# COMPACT_ATOMS: atom_id res chain seq x y z
N MET A 1 15.03 28.64 2.52
CA MET A 1 15.83 27.70 1.70
C MET A 1 15.64 26.29 2.26
N THR A 2 14.38 25.84 2.37
CA THR A 2 13.96 24.58 3.04
C THR A 2 13.21 23.63 2.10
N ASP A 3 13.02 24.03 0.84
CA ASP A 3 12.19 23.34 -0.14
C ASP A 3 12.82 22.03 -0.67
N GLN A 4 14.16 21.98 -0.75
CA GLN A 4 14.88 20.90 -1.41
C GLN A 4 15.00 19.62 -0.58
N THR A 5 14.94 19.75 0.76
CA THR A 5 15.06 18.60 1.68
C THR A 5 13.74 17.84 1.80
N GLU A 6 12.61 18.56 1.79
CA GLU A 6 11.26 17.98 1.86
C GLU A 6 10.95 17.18 0.58
N SER A 7 11.23 17.75 -0.60
CA SER A 7 11.00 17.10 -1.89
C SER A 7 11.83 15.82 -2.10
N THR A 8 13.06 15.76 -1.56
CA THR A 8 13.92 14.56 -1.69
C THR A 8 13.46 13.43 -0.75
N ILE A 9 13.01 13.77 0.46
CA ILE A 9 12.46 12.80 1.41
C ILE A 9 11.14 12.23 0.86
N ASP A 10 10.27 13.09 0.33
CA ASP A 10 9.00 12.66 -0.26
C ASP A 10 9.20 11.71 -1.46
N ALA A 11 10.16 11.99 -2.34
CA ALA A 11 10.49 11.12 -3.47
C ALA A 11 11.01 9.75 -3.02
N LEU A 12 11.95 9.70 -2.07
CA LEU A 12 12.46 8.44 -1.51
C LEU A 12 11.36 7.66 -0.77
N THR A 13 10.46 8.36 -0.07
CA THR A 13 9.31 7.70 0.56
C THR A 13 8.28 7.22 -0.45
N SER A 14 8.09 7.91 -1.58
CA SER A 14 7.17 7.50 -2.65
C SER A 14 7.69 6.28 -3.41
N GLU A 15 8.97 6.25 -3.78
CA GLU A 15 9.62 5.07 -4.39
C GLU A 15 9.56 3.86 -3.45
N GLY A 16 9.80 4.08 -2.15
CA GLY A 16 9.63 3.05 -1.12
C GLY A 16 8.18 2.58 -0.96
N LEU A 17 7.21 3.50 -1.09
CA LEU A 17 5.78 3.20 -0.99
C LEU A 17 5.30 2.34 -2.15
N ASP A 18 5.73 2.63 -3.38
CA ASP A 18 5.40 1.85 -4.56
C ASP A 18 5.99 0.43 -4.48
N ALA A 19 7.23 0.30 -4.03
CA ALA A 19 7.84 -1.00 -3.76
C ALA A 19 7.06 -1.79 -2.70
N HIS A 20 6.66 -1.14 -1.60
CA HIS A 20 5.85 -1.77 -0.55
C HIS A 20 4.45 -2.17 -1.05
N LYS A 21 3.83 -1.34 -1.88
CA LYS A 21 2.54 -1.63 -2.52
C LYS A 21 2.63 -2.87 -3.40
N HIS A 22 3.67 -2.98 -4.21
CA HIS A 22 3.90 -4.16 -5.06
C HIS A 22 4.13 -5.43 -4.23
N GLN A 23 5.06 -5.38 -3.28
CA GLN A 23 5.39 -6.51 -2.39
C GLN A 23 4.18 -6.97 -1.56
N LEU A 24 3.35 -6.04 -1.09
CA LEU A 24 2.12 -6.36 -0.38
C LEU A 24 1.13 -7.10 -1.28
N GLY A 25 0.97 -6.65 -2.53
CA GLY A 25 0.12 -7.31 -3.53
C GLY A 25 0.56 -8.75 -3.80
N GLU A 26 1.85 -8.98 -4.04
CA GLU A 26 2.38 -10.33 -4.27
C GLU A 26 2.17 -11.25 -3.06
N ARG A 27 2.49 -10.77 -1.85
CA ARG A 27 2.32 -11.55 -0.62
C ARG A 27 0.86 -11.92 -0.37
N LEU A 28 -0.07 -10.98 -0.56
CA LEU A 28 -1.49 -11.25 -0.38
C LEU A 28 -2.03 -12.19 -1.47
N ALA A 29 -1.60 -12.04 -2.73
CA ALA A 29 -2.01 -12.96 -3.79
C ALA A 29 -1.54 -14.39 -3.52
N GLY A 30 -0.33 -14.56 -2.97
CA GLY A 30 0.17 -15.86 -2.55
C GLY A 30 -0.57 -16.47 -1.35
N ALA A 31 -1.10 -15.62 -0.45
CA ALA A 31 -1.85 -16.05 0.74
C ALA A 31 -3.33 -16.36 0.44
N TYR A 32 -3.93 -15.67 -0.52
CA TYR A 32 -5.34 -15.80 -0.91
C TYR A 32 -5.47 -16.39 -2.31
N GLN A 33 -5.03 -17.64 -2.47
CA GLN A 33 -4.94 -18.32 -3.78
C GLN A 33 -6.31 -18.53 -4.45
N ASP A 34 -7.39 -18.59 -3.65
CA ASP A 34 -8.75 -18.73 -4.14
C ASP A 34 -9.33 -17.41 -4.68
N VAL A 35 -8.63 -16.30 -4.50
CA VAL A 35 -9.04 -14.97 -4.98
C VAL A 35 -8.18 -14.59 -6.19
N PRO A 36 -8.78 -14.15 -7.31
CA PRO A 36 -8.00 -13.73 -8.46
C PRO A 36 -7.00 -12.63 -8.10
N GLU A 37 -5.74 -12.80 -8.50
CA GLU A 37 -4.64 -11.88 -8.19
C GLU A 37 -4.98 -10.43 -8.53
N GLN A 38 -5.65 -10.21 -9.67
CA GLN A 38 -6.08 -8.88 -10.09
C GLN A 38 -7.04 -8.21 -9.09
N GLN A 39 -7.92 -8.99 -8.44
CA GLN A 39 -8.80 -8.46 -7.41
C GLN A 39 -8.03 -8.15 -6.12
N VAL A 40 -7.05 -8.98 -5.75
CA VAL A 40 -6.17 -8.69 -4.60
C VAL A 40 -5.40 -7.39 -4.82
N ARG A 41 -4.77 -7.24 -5.99
CA ARG A 41 -4.05 -6.01 -6.37
C ARG A 41 -4.98 -4.79 -6.41
N ALA A 42 -6.21 -4.93 -6.91
CA ALA A 42 -7.19 -3.85 -6.92
C ALA A 42 -7.57 -3.39 -5.50
N ARG A 43 -7.78 -4.32 -4.57
CA ARG A 43 -8.06 -3.99 -3.15
C ARG A 43 -6.88 -3.32 -2.47
N VAL A 44 -5.65 -3.78 -2.75
CA VAL A 44 -4.42 -3.13 -2.26
C VAL A 44 -4.31 -1.71 -2.80
N ASN A 45 -4.51 -1.50 -4.10
CA ASN A 45 -4.49 -0.17 -4.72
C ASN A 45 -5.51 0.77 -4.08
N ALA A 46 -6.78 0.35 -3.99
CA ALA A 46 -7.84 1.11 -3.34
C ALA A 46 -7.56 1.39 -1.85
N GLY A 47 -6.79 0.52 -1.19
CA GLY A 47 -6.30 0.74 0.16
C GLY A 47 -5.29 1.88 0.23
N PHE A 48 -4.28 1.90 -0.65
CA PHE A 48 -3.28 2.97 -0.70
C PHE A 48 -3.85 4.30 -1.17
N GLU A 49 -4.78 4.30 -2.13
CA GLU A 49 -5.45 5.51 -2.64
C GLU A 49 -6.12 6.32 -1.51
N ARG A 50 -6.63 5.64 -0.47
CA ARG A 50 -7.23 6.32 0.70
C ARG A 50 -6.23 7.12 1.54
N PHE A 51 -4.94 6.92 1.33
CA PHE A 51 -3.86 7.59 2.05
C PHE A 51 -3.00 8.45 1.13
N GLU A 52 -3.45 8.78 -0.09
CA GLU A 52 -2.70 9.64 -1.01
C GLU A 52 -2.38 11.02 -0.39
N ASP A 53 -3.29 11.57 0.41
CA ASP A 53 -3.09 12.85 1.09
C ASP A 53 -2.47 12.72 2.50
N ALA A 54 -2.05 11.52 2.90
CA ALA A 54 -1.55 11.28 4.26
C ALA A 54 -0.12 11.80 4.42
N LYS A 55 0.11 12.72 5.37
CA LYS A 55 1.45 13.28 5.65
C LYS A 55 2.49 12.29 6.18
N VAL A 56 2.07 11.09 6.58
CA VAL A 56 2.95 10.06 7.16
C VAL A 56 2.64 8.71 6.52
N HIS A 57 3.49 8.28 5.60
CA HIS A 57 3.30 7.03 4.86
C HIS A 57 3.89 5.79 5.56
N ALA A 58 4.71 5.97 6.60
CA ALA A 58 5.42 4.87 7.28
C ALA A 58 4.50 3.74 7.80
N PHE A 59 3.25 4.07 8.14
CA PHE A 59 2.26 3.10 8.64
C PHE A 59 1.21 2.69 7.60
N VAL A 60 1.20 3.31 6.42
CA VAL A 60 0.19 3.02 5.40
C VAL A 60 0.23 1.54 4.98
N PRO A 61 1.39 0.90 4.74
CA PRO A 61 1.42 -0.51 4.32
C PRO A 61 0.73 -1.47 5.31
N ILE A 62 0.95 -1.30 6.62
CA ILE A 62 0.37 -2.19 7.63
C ILE A 62 -1.15 -1.95 7.81
N LEU A 63 -1.60 -0.70 7.67
CA LEU A 63 -3.02 -0.35 7.71
C LEU A 63 -3.76 -0.91 6.50
N VAL A 64 -3.18 -0.76 5.30
CA VAL A 64 -3.72 -1.32 4.06
C VAL A 64 -3.77 -2.85 4.14
N GLU A 65 -2.69 -3.52 4.56
CA GLU A 65 -2.68 -4.97 4.71
C GLU A 65 -3.81 -5.46 5.62
N ARG A 66 -3.92 -4.88 6.82
CA ARG A 66 -4.94 -5.28 7.79
C ARG A 66 -6.34 -5.14 7.21
N ARG A 67 -6.61 -4.04 6.51
CA ARG A 67 -7.89 -3.80 5.87
C ARG A 67 -8.18 -4.82 4.77
N VAL A 68 -7.24 -5.03 3.85
CA VAL A 68 -7.44 -5.94 2.72
C VAL A 68 -7.67 -7.36 3.20
N ARG A 69 -6.93 -7.81 4.24
CA ARG A 69 -7.18 -9.11 4.88
C ARG A 69 -8.61 -9.21 5.42
N ALA A 70 -9.09 -8.22 6.17
CA ALA A 70 -10.46 -8.21 6.66
C ALA A 70 -11.50 -8.28 5.53
N GLU A 71 -11.30 -7.57 4.42
CA GLU A 71 -12.17 -7.62 3.24
C GLU A 71 -12.15 -8.99 2.55
N LEU A 72 -10.99 -9.65 2.48
CA LEU A 72 -10.83 -10.96 1.86
C LEU A 72 -11.36 -12.09 2.75
N ASP A 73 -11.24 -11.94 4.08
CA ASP A 73 -11.74 -12.89 5.08
C ASP A 73 -13.27 -12.77 5.28
N GLY A 74 -13.91 -11.76 4.69
CA GLY A 74 -15.37 -11.54 4.77
C GLY A 74 -15.86 -10.95 6.09
N ALA A 75 -15.01 -10.17 6.79
CA ALA A 75 -15.34 -9.49 8.04
C ALA A 75 -16.23 -8.25 7.87
#